data_AF-A0A940PJ10-F1
#
_entry.id   AF-A0A940PJ10-F1
#
_cell.length_a   1.000
_cell.length_b   1.000
_cell.length_c   1.000
_cell.angle_alpha   90.00
_cell.angle_beta   90.00
_cell.angle_gamma   90.00
#
_symmetry.space_group_name_H-M   'P 1'
#
loop_
_entity.id
_entity.type
_entity.pdbx_description
1 polymer ?
#
loop_
_entity_poly.entity_id
_entity_poly.type
_entity_poly.pdbx_seq_one_letter_code
_entity_poly.pdbx_strand_id
1 'polypeptide(L)'
;MSFCCGASMLGTKGTLKHIRTHIHNVPLLFCPVCHRVEVHHLVENEYEILAEYAHGDGAPEVDFGEYVDGQDPSNLFENCVNNDDEEPLEVVRSQIDMALDLLMVAKEIGDAEWERQLKKRLNVLSQRQHKLKSKKTMRGLS
;
A
#
# COMPACT_ATOMS: atom_id res chain seq x y z
N MET A 1 -2.37 12.84 -1.91
CA MET A 1 -1.02 12.35 -2.24
C MET A 1 -0.69 11.17 -1.35
N SER A 2 -0.17 10.09 -1.92
CA SER A 2 0.03 8.77 -1.29
C SER A 2 1.44 8.59 -0.70
N PHE A 3 1.79 9.39 0.32
CA PHE A 3 3.14 9.39 0.91
C PHE A 3 3.12 9.09 2.41
N CYS A 4 3.99 8.18 2.86
CA CYS A 4 4.11 7.83 4.26
C CYS A 4 5.53 7.32 4.61
N CYS A 5 6.03 7.72 5.78
CA CYS A 5 7.36 7.33 6.27
C CYS A 5 8.49 7.63 5.27
N GLY A 6 8.45 8.80 4.64
CA GLY A 6 9.52 9.29 3.78
C GLY A 6 9.49 8.80 2.33
N ALA A 7 8.53 7.96 1.91
CA ALA A 7 8.36 7.60 0.50
C ALA A 7 6.91 7.26 0.14
N SER A 8 6.66 6.91 -1.12
CA SER A 8 5.36 6.45 -1.64
C SER A 8 4.83 5.20 -0.91
N MET A 9 3.50 5.11 -0.85
CA MET A 9 2.77 3.94 -0.37
C MET A 9 2.55 2.93 -1.51
N LEU A 10 2.26 1.68 -1.14
CA LEU A 10 2.00 0.56 -2.06
C LEU A 10 0.51 0.51 -2.43
N GLY A 11 0.20 0.16 -3.67
CA GLY A 11 -1.17 -0.09 -4.12
C GLY A 11 -1.60 -1.53 -3.83
N THR A 12 -2.78 -1.71 -3.24
CA THR A 12 -3.33 -3.04 -2.90
C THR A 12 -4.85 -3.03 -3.00
N LYS A 13 -5.47 -4.19 -3.18
CA LYS A 13 -6.92 -4.35 -3.01
C LYS A 13 -7.20 -5.10 -1.71
N GLY A 14 -8.12 -4.59 -0.91
CA GLY A 14 -8.41 -5.18 0.41
C GLY A 14 -9.89 -5.16 0.77
N THR A 15 -10.18 -5.71 1.95
CA THR A 15 -11.51 -5.65 2.55
C THR A 15 -11.49 -4.64 3.69
N LEU A 16 -12.41 -3.68 3.66
CA LEU A 16 -12.64 -2.75 4.76
C LEU A 16 -13.95 -3.04 5.46
N LYS A 17 -13.98 -2.84 6.78
CA LYS A 17 -15.18 -2.97 7.59
C LYS A 17 -15.74 -1.60 7.91
N HIS A 18 -16.97 -1.34 7.50
CA HIS A 18 -17.74 -0.17 7.90
C HIS A 18 -18.90 -0.61 8.79
N ILE A 19 -18.80 -0.34 10.10
CA ILE A 19 -19.79 -0.73 11.13
C ILE A 19 -20.04 -2.25 11.17
N ARG A 20 -21.04 -2.74 10.41
CA ARG A 20 -21.43 -4.16 10.30
C ARG A 20 -21.27 -4.70 8.87
N THR A 21 -20.91 -3.85 7.92
CA THR A 21 -20.75 -4.18 6.50
C THR A 21 -19.27 -4.41 6.19
N HIS A 22 -18.98 -5.47 5.45
CA HIS A 22 -17.66 -5.72 4.87
C HIS A 22 -17.70 -5.36 3.39
N ILE A 23 -16.76 -4.52 2.97
CA ILE A 23 -16.64 -4.06 1.59
C ILE A 23 -15.35 -4.64 1.03
N HIS A 24 -15.48 -5.54 0.07
CA HIS A 24 -14.38 -6.27 -0.56
C HIS A 24 -13.81 -5.48 -1.75
N ASN A 25 -12.61 -5.86 -2.17
CA ASN A 25 -11.94 -5.33 -3.37
C ASN A 25 -11.77 -3.80 -3.41
N VAL A 26 -11.75 -3.15 -2.23
CA VAL A 26 -11.52 -1.72 -2.12
C VAL A 26 -10.07 -1.43 -2.53
N PRO A 27 -9.82 -0.47 -3.44
CA PRO A 27 -8.47 0.02 -3.72
C PRO A 27 -7.89 0.77 -2.51
N LEU A 28 -6.76 0.30 -2.01
CA LEU A 28 -6.10 0.81 -0.82
C LEU A 28 -4.65 1.21 -1.09
N LEU A 29 -4.15 2.10 -0.26
CA LEU A 29 -2.76 2.46 -0.12
C LEU A 29 -2.21 1.89 1.18
N PHE A 30 -1.06 1.23 1.12
CA PHE A 30 -0.44 0.59 2.27
C PHE A 30 1.02 1.04 2.48
N CYS A 31 1.36 1.43 3.71
CA CYS A 31 2.73 1.72 4.08
C CYS A 31 3.42 0.49 4.69
N PRO A 32 4.47 -0.07 4.06
CA PRO A 32 5.14 -1.27 4.57
C PRO A 32 5.98 -1.03 5.84
N VAL A 33 6.08 0.22 6.31
CA VAL A 33 6.89 0.62 7.47
C VAL A 33 6.02 0.74 8.73
N CYS A 34 4.96 1.54 8.67
CA CYS A 34 4.07 1.78 9.80
C CYS A 34 2.74 1.01 9.72
N HIS A 35 2.50 0.29 8.62
CA HIS A 35 1.27 -0.44 8.35
C HIS A 35 0.01 0.44 8.27
N ARG A 36 0.18 1.74 8.01
CA ARG A 36 -0.94 2.63 7.70
C ARG A 36 -1.61 2.16 6.41
N VAL A 37 -2.93 2.04 6.47
CA VAL A 37 -3.80 1.69 5.34
C VAL A 37 -4.74 2.85 5.11
N GLU A 38 -4.92 3.24 3.86
CA GLU A 38 -5.85 4.31 3.46
C GLU A 38 -6.63 3.86 2.23
N VAL A 39 -7.85 4.37 2.05
CA VAL A 39 -8.57 4.21 0.77
C VAL A 39 -7.84 5.04 -0.28
N HIS A 40 -7.73 4.50 -1.49
CA HIS A 40 -7.10 5.23 -2.57
C HIS A 40 -7.92 6.49 -2.92
N HIS A 41 -7.26 7.65 -2.93
CA HIS A 41 -7.91 8.96 -3.11
C HIS A 41 -8.83 9.09 -4.34
N LEU A 42 -8.57 8.34 -5.42
CA LEU A 42 -9.43 8.36 -6.63
C LEU A 42 -10.78 7.66 -6.45
N VAL A 43 -10.95 6.91 -5.37
CA VAL A 43 -12.17 6.13 -5.07
C VAL A 43 -12.68 6.37 -3.64
N GLU A 44 -12.12 7.35 -2.94
CA GLU A 44 -12.46 7.65 -1.54
C GLU A 44 -13.93 8.07 -1.41
N ASN A 45 -14.40 8.92 -2.32
CA ASN A 45 -15.78 9.39 -2.32
C ASN A 45 -16.76 8.25 -2.67
N GLU A 46 -16.46 7.47 -3.71
CA GLU A 46 -17.25 6.31 -4.12
C GLU A 46 -17.34 5.27 -2.99
N TYR A 47 -16.23 5.06 -2.26
CA TYR A 47 -16.18 4.19 -1.11
C TYR A 47 -17.07 4.69 0.04
N GLU A 48 -16.96 5.98 0.41
CA GLU A 48 -17.76 6.58 1.48
C GLU A 48 -19.25 6.45 1.17
N ILE A 49 -19.64 6.80 -0.05
CA ILE A 49 -21.03 6.69 -0.51
C ILE A 49 -21.52 5.24 -0.43
N LEU A 50 -20.77 4.28 -1.00
CA LEU A 50 -21.16 2.87 -0.97
C LEU A 50 -21.28 2.33 0.46
N ALA A 51 -20.36 2.73 1.33
CA ALA A 51 -20.35 2.30 2.73
C ALA A 51 -21.59 2.77 3.49
N GLU A 52 -22.02 4.00 3.28
CA GLU A 52 -23.23 4.55 3.89
C GLU A 52 -24.50 3.88 3.37
N TYR A 53 -24.63 3.69 2.05
CA TYR A 53 -25.78 2.99 1.46
C TYR A 53 -25.87 1.54 1.91
N ALA A 54 -24.77 0.79 1.82
CA ALA A 54 -24.73 -0.61 2.22
C ALA A 54 -25.05 -0.78 3.70
N HIS A 55 -24.62 0.15 4.55
CA HIS A 55 -25.00 0.17 5.95
C HIS A 55 -26.49 0.44 6.15
N GLY A 56 -27.04 1.45 5.45
CA GLY A 56 -28.46 1.81 5.50
C GLY A 56 -29.39 0.67 5.07
N ASP A 57 -28.97 -0.09 4.05
CA ASP A 57 -29.72 -1.25 3.53
C ASP A 57 -29.50 -2.53 4.35
N GLY A 58 -28.60 -2.49 5.34
CA GLY A 58 -28.27 -3.64 6.17
C GLY A 58 -27.51 -4.75 5.43
N ALA A 59 -26.85 -4.42 4.32
CA ALA A 59 -26.04 -5.35 3.55
C ALA A 59 -24.79 -5.75 4.36
N PRO A 60 -24.58 -7.04 4.68
CA PRO A 60 -23.45 -7.49 5.49
C PRO A 60 -22.14 -7.57 4.70
N GLU A 61 -22.22 -7.83 3.39
CA GLU A 61 -21.10 -7.98 2.48
C GLU A 61 -21.42 -7.31 1.15
N VAL A 62 -20.45 -6.57 0.61
CA VAL A 62 -20.55 -5.83 -0.65
C VAL A 62 -19.21 -5.90 -1.37
N ASP A 63 -19.21 -6.07 -2.68
CA ASP A 63 -18.00 -5.99 -3.51
C ASP A 63 -17.88 -4.59 -4.11
N PHE A 64 -16.80 -3.86 -3.82
CA PHE A 64 -16.60 -2.51 -4.37
C PHE A 64 -16.59 -2.49 -5.91
N GLY A 65 -16.03 -3.53 -6.54
CA GLY A 65 -15.88 -3.59 -7.99
C GLY A 65 -17.21 -3.73 -8.75
N GLU A 66 -18.27 -4.19 -8.09
CA GLU A 66 -19.61 -4.33 -8.70
C GLU A 66 -20.38 -3.00 -8.75
N TYR A 67 -19.98 -2.00 -7.97
CA TYR A 67 -20.72 -0.74 -7.81
C TYR A 67 -20.00 0.47 -8.43
N VAL A 68 -18.75 0.30 -8.84
CA VAL A 68 -17.94 1.37 -9.44
C VAL A 68 -17.73 1.08 -10.93
N ASP A 69 -18.68 1.53 -11.75
CA ASP A 69 -18.58 1.48 -13.20
C ASP A 69 -17.54 2.50 -13.72
N GLY A 70 -16.56 2.03 -14.50
CA GLY A 70 -15.83 2.89 -15.44
C GLY A 70 -14.46 3.43 -15.02
N GLN A 71 -13.92 3.10 -13.84
CA GLN A 71 -12.49 3.29 -13.57
C GLN A 71 -11.72 2.01 -13.90
N ASP A 72 -10.86 2.05 -14.92
CA ASP A 72 -9.94 0.96 -15.21
C ASP A 72 -9.04 0.75 -13.98
N PRO A 73 -9.12 -0.40 -13.28
CA PRO A 73 -8.28 -0.71 -12.12
C PRO A 73 -6.79 -0.60 -12.41
N SER A 74 -6.42 -0.73 -13.69
CA SER A 74 -5.05 -0.60 -14.17
C SER A 74 -4.51 0.82 -13.96
N ASN A 75 -5.35 1.85 -14.12
CA ASN A 75 -4.96 3.26 -13.97
C ASN A 75 -4.87 3.71 -12.51
N LEU A 76 -5.61 3.03 -11.62
CA LEU A 76 -5.70 3.38 -10.20
C LEU A 76 -4.33 3.32 -9.50
N PHE A 77 -3.47 2.39 -9.91
CA PHE A 77 -2.17 2.17 -9.28
C PHE A 77 -0.98 2.52 -10.18
N GLU A 78 -1.17 3.22 -11.30
CA GLU A 78 -0.05 3.65 -12.17
C GLU A 78 0.99 4.51 -11.42
N ASN A 79 0.54 5.28 -10.44
CA ASN A 79 1.40 6.11 -9.60
C ASN A 79 1.99 5.34 -8.41
N CYS A 80 1.64 4.07 -8.24
CA CYS A 80 2.23 3.20 -7.22
C CYS A 80 3.44 2.48 -7.80
N VAL A 81 4.53 2.48 -7.03
CA VAL A 81 5.81 1.91 -7.44
C VAL A 81 5.76 0.38 -7.50
N ASN A 82 4.88 -0.22 -6.69
CA ASN A 82 4.60 -1.64 -6.72
C ASN A 82 3.12 -1.90 -6.44
N ASN A 83 2.63 -3.01 -7.01
CA ASN A 83 1.28 -3.55 -6.81
C ASN A 83 1.34 -4.98 -6.23
N ASP A 84 0.21 -5.47 -5.73
CA ASP A 84 0.10 -6.79 -5.06
C ASP A 84 0.48 -8.00 -5.92
N ASP A 85 0.50 -7.87 -7.25
CA ASP A 85 0.83 -8.96 -8.18
C ASP A 85 2.34 -9.27 -8.25
N GLU A 86 3.18 -8.45 -7.62
CA GLU A 86 4.63 -8.60 -7.65
C GLU A 86 5.18 -9.57 -6.58
N GLU A 87 6.29 -10.26 -6.88
CA GLU A 87 6.94 -11.12 -5.89
C GLU A 87 7.34 -10.29 -4.66
N PRO A 88 6.97 -10.68 -3.42
CA PRO A 88 7.21 -9.86 -2.23
C PRO A 88 8.67 -9.45 -2.01
N LEU A 89 9.61 -10.27 -2.48
CA LEU A 89 11.04 -9.95 -2.41
C LEU A 89 11.44 -8.85 -3.40
N GLU A 90 10.85 -8.84 -4.60
CA GLU A 90 11.08 -7.81 -5.62
C GLU A 90 10.47 -6.48 -5.20
N VAL A 91 9.25 -6.48 -4.64
CA VAL A 91 8.64 -5.27 -4.04
C VAL A 91 9.56 -4.67 -2.99
N VAL A 92 10.04 -5.48 -2.05
CA VAL A 92 10.94 -4.98 -1.00
C VAL A 92 12.27 -4.48 -1.55
N ARG A 93 12.80 -5.08 -2.62
CA ARG A 93 14.02 -4.59 -3.31
C ARG A 93 13.78 -3.23 -3.95
N SER A 94 12.75 -3.11 -4.78
CA SER A 94 12.37 -1.85 -5.45
C SER A 94 12.15 -0.71 -4.44
N GLN A 95 11.48 -1.01 -3.32
CA GLN A 95 11.27 -0.04 -2.24
C GLN A 95 12.54 0.36 -1.48
N ILE A 96 13.55 -0.52 -1.39
CA ILE A 96 14.86 -0.18 -0.82
C ILE A 96 15.62 0.73 -1.79
N ASP A 97 15.67 0.37 -3.07
CA ASP A 97 16.42 1.13 -4.08
C ASP A 97 15.86 2.56 -4.18
N MET A 98 14.53 2.71 -4.26
CA MET A 98 13.88 4.02 -4.23
C MET A 98 14.17 4.81 -2.95
N ALA A 99 14.14 4.17 -1.78
CA ALA A 99 14.42 4.86 -0.53
C ALA A 99 15.89 5.30 -0.42
N LEU A 100 16.83 4.59 -1.07
CA LEU A 100 18.22 5.00 -1.19
C LEU A 100 18.36 6.20 -2.13
N ASP A 101 17.67 6.20 -3.27
CA ASP A 101 17.66 7.32 -4.21
C ASP A 101 17.09 8.59 -3.57
N LEU A 102 15.94 8.49 -2.89
CA LEU A 102 15.35 9.60 -2.14
C LEU A 102 16.25 10.07 -1.00
N LEU A 103 17.04 9.17 -0.39
CA LEU A 103 17.98 9.55 0.67
C LEU A 103 19.14 10.40 0.12
N MET A 104 19.57 10.14 -1.12
CA MET A 104 20.55 11.01 -1.78
C MET A 104 19.97 12.41 -1.99
N VAL A 105 18.74 12.50 -2.50
CA VAL A 105 18.04 13.79 -2.69
C VAL A 105 17.85 14.53 -1.36
N ALA A 106 17.37 13.85 -0.32
CA ALA A 106 17.15 14.45 1.00
C ALA A 106 18.44 15.04 1.59
N LYS A 107 19.58 14.35 1.41
CA LYS A 107 20.90 14.84 1.83
C LYS A 107 21.35 16.05 1.02
N GLU A 108 21.13 16.04 -0.29
CA GLU A 108 21.52 17.13 -1.19
C GLU A 108 20.79 18.43 -0.84
N ILE A 109 19.50 18.34 -0.51
CA ILE A 109 18.70 19.51 -0.12
C ILE A 109 18.80 19.85 1.38
N GLY A 110 19.51 19.04 2.17
CA GLY A 110 19.70 19.26 3.61
C GLY A 110 18.48 18.99 4.49
N ASP A 111 17.52 18.17 4.04
CA ASP A 111 16.32 17.85 4.81
C ASP A 111 16.58 16.72 5.83
N ALA A 112 16.98 17.12 7.03
CA ALA A 112 17.30 16.20 8.12
C ALA A 112 16.09 15.41 8.65
N GLU A 113 14.86 15.94 8.51
CA GLU A 113 13.64 15.22 8.91
C GLU A 113 13.38 14.08 7.93
N TRP A 114 13.39 14.40 6.64
CA TRP A 114 13.15 13.43 5.58
C TRP A 114 14.24 12.35 5.56
N GLU A 115 15.51 12.72 5.74
CA GLU A 115 16.61 11.76 5.93
C GLU A 115 16.32 10.77 7.06
N ARG A 116 15.82 11.23 8.21
CA ARG A 116 15.54 10.38 9.36
C ARG A 116 14.41 9.39 9.06
N GLN A 117 13.38 9.86 8.38
CA GLN A 117 12.26 9.01 7.94
C GLN A 117 12.73 7.93 6.96
N LEU A 118 13.55 8.31 5.97
CA LEU A 118 14.12 7.39 4.99
C LEU A 118 15.06 6.34 5.62
N LYS A 119 15.93 6.76 6.55
CA LYS A 119 16.79 5.81 7.32
C LYS A 119 15.94 4.81 8.12
N LYS A 120 14.85 5.26 8.75
CA LYS A 120 13.91 4.38 9.44
C LYS A 120 13.24 3.40 8.47
N ARG A 121 12.76 3.88 7.32
CA ARG A 121 12.17 3.06 6.26
C ARG A 121 13.14 1.98 5.77
N LEU A 122 14.37 2.37 5.44
CA LEU A 122 15.42 1.45 4.98
C LEU A 122 15.68 0.34 6.00
N ASN A 123 15.82 0.67 7.29
CA ASN A 123 16.04 -0.34 8.33
C ASN A 123 14.90 -1.38 8.37
N VAL A 124 13.63 -0.93 8.36
CA VAL A 124 12.48 -1.84 8.38
C VAL A 124 12.43 -2.72 7.12
N LEU A 125 12.66 -2.13 5.94
CA LEU A 125 12.67 -2.86 4.68
C LEU A 125 13.82 -3.87 4.60
N SER A 126 15.02 -3.52 5.06
CA SER A 126 16.16 -4.45 5.12
C SER A 126 15.87 -5.65 6.03
N GLN A 127 15.27 -5.42 7.20
CA GLN A 127 14.85 -6.52 8.10
C GLN A 127 13.80 -7.42 7.43
N ARG A 128 12.82 -6.82 6.73
CA ARG A 128 11.80 -7.57 5.98
C ARG A 128 12.42 -8.39 4.85
N GLN A 129 13.36 -7.82 4.10
CA GLN A 129 14.09 -8.51 3.04
C GLN A 129 14.84 -9.74 3.59
N HIS A 130 15.51 -9.60 4.73
CA HIS A 130 16.21 -10.70 5.37
C HIS A 130 15.27 -11.85 5.77
N LYS A 131 14.11 -11.52 6.36
CA LYS A 131 13.06 -12.50 6.70
C LYS A 131 12.48 -13.21 5.47
N LEU A 132 12.32 -12.50 4.35
CA LEU A 132 11.83 -13.11 3.11
C LEU A 132 12.86 -14.05 2.48
N LYS A 133 14.14 -13.64 2.47
CA LYS A 133 15.25 -14.49 1.99
C LYS A 133 15.37 -15.78 2.81
N SER A 134 15.32 -15.70 4.15
CA SER A 134 15.41 -16.90 4.99
C SER A 134 14.24 -17.86 4.78
N LYS A 135 13.01 -17.34 4.61
CA LYS A 135 11.83 -18.16 4.27
C LYS A 135 11.96 -18.85 2.91
N LYS A 136 12.51 -18.17 1.89
CA LYS A 136 12.74 -18.75 0.55
C LYS A 136 13.77 -19.88 0.62
N THR A 137 14.85 -19.71 1.40
CA THR A 137 15.85 -20.76 1.63
C THR A 137 15.25 -21.99 2.33
N MET A 138 14.43 -21.81 3.38
CA MET A 138 13.81 -22.94 4.08
C MET A 138 12.81 -23.73 3.21
N ARG A 139 12.07 -23.05 2.31
CA ARG A 139 11.14 -23.72 1.38
C ARG A 139 11.83 -24.47 0.25
N GLY A 140 13.06 -24.11 -0.13
CA GLY A 140 13.85 -24.83 -1.14
C GLY A 140 14.62 -26.04 -0.59
N LEU A 141 14.53 -26.30 0.72
CA LEU A 141 15.13 -27.44 1.42
C LEU A 141 14.11 -28.54 1.77
N SER A 142 12.84 -28.38 1.38
CA SER A 142 11.75 -29.35 1.58
C SER A 142 11.35 -30.01 0.26
#